data_AF-A0A218W2E1-F1
#
_entry.id   AF-A0A218W2E1-F1
#
_cell.length_a   1.000
_cell.length_b   1.000
_cell.length_c   1.000
_cell.angle_alpha   90.00
_cell.angle_beta   90.00
_cell.angle_gamma   90.00
#
_symmetry.space_group_name_H-M   'P 1'
#
loop_
_entity.id
_entity.type
_entity.pdbx_description
1 polymer ?
#
loop_
_entity_poly.entity_id
_entity_poly.type
_entity_poly.pdbx_seq_one_letter_code
_entity_poly.pdbx_strand_id
1 'polypeptide(L)'
;MCPLDPSPIFNSMIFATSSLRLSSLSLPVTDMEIIGALKCLKPRKAPGPDGLHAIFFRKYWDIVGSSIKGFVRNIFEGGSLPKGANYTLISLIPKCPCPEIISQFQPISLCNTSYKIITKILVRRLRPFLDDFISPIQSRFIPGCRVADNVVLLKEAHTSHKNKRGGKGIMILKLDLEKAFDRLERSFIHNIFKLFQLLDNFIRVTMLCIFSTRTRVLFQWRPT
;
A
#
# COMPACT_ATOMS: atom_id res chain seq x y z
N MET A 1 -10.79 -34.34 1.85
CA MET A 1 -10.84 -33.17 0.95
C MET A 1 -9.41 -32.76 0.67
N CYS A 2 -8.89 -33.01 -0.54
CA CYS A 2 -7.55 -32.56 -0.91
C CYS A 2 -7.54 -31.02 -0.91
N PRO A 3 -6.53 -30.37 -0.31
CA PRO A 3 -6.34 -28.95 -0.51
C PRO A 3 -6.13 -28.72 -2.01
N LEU A 4 -6.98 -27.89 -2.61
CA LEU A 4 -6.80 -27.43 -3.98
C LEU A 4 -5.40 -26.83 -4.06
N ASP A 5 -4.51 -27.47 -4.81
CA ASP A 5 -3.17 -26.97 -5.07
C ASP A 5 -3.30 -25.63 -5.83
N PRO A 6 -2.91 -24.48 -5.24
CA PRO A 6 -3.04 -23.18 -5.88
C PRO A 6 -1.98 -22.94 -6.97
N SER A 7 -0.99 -23.84 -7.10
CA SER A 7 0.12 -23.75 -8.06
C SER A 7 -0.28 -23.43 -9.51
N PRO A 8 -1.39 -23.96 -10.09
CA PRO A 8 -1.76 -23.68 -11.47
C PRO A 8 -2.17 -22.21 -11.72
N ILE A 9 -2.82 -21.56 -10.75
CA ILE A 9 -3.22 -20.15 -10.83
C ILE A 9 -1.99 -19.25 -10.67
N PHE A 10 -1.06 -19.63 -9.78
CA PHE A 10 0.17 -18.89 -9.60
C PHE A 10 1.11 -19.03 -10.80
N ASN A 11 1.22 -20.21 -11.39
CA ASN A 11 2.08 -20.46 -12.55
C ASN A 11 1.65 -19.67 -13.79
N SER A 12 0.34 -19.47 -14.01
CA SER A 12 -0.13 -18.63 -15.13
C SER A 12 0.13 -17.13 -14.91
N MET A 13 0.17 -16.67 -13.66
CA MET A 13 0.48 -15.28 -13.29
C MET A 13 1.99 -14.98 -13.40
N ILE A 14 2.84 -15.98 -13.13
CA ILE A 14 4.31 -15.87 -13.20
C ILE A 14 4.82 -15.74 -14.65
N PHE A 15 4.14 -16.36 -15.63
CA PHE A 15 4.59 -16.37 -17.03
C PHE A 15 4.46 -15.01 -17.75
N ALA A 16 3.74 -14.04 -17.19
CA ALA A 16 3.51 -12.74 -17.83
C ALA A 16 4.63 -11.71 -17.61
N THR A 17 5.46 -11.85 -16.57
CA THR A 17 6.49 -10.85 -16.22
C THR A 17 7.87 -11.29 -16.70
N SER A 18 8.34 -10.73 -17.82
CA SER A 18 9.74 -10.91 -18.25
C SER A 18 10.69 -10.32 -17.19
N SER A 19 11.60 -11.12 -16.65
CA SER A 19 12.58 -10.74 -15.60
C SER A 19 13.39 -9.47 -15.92
N LEU A 20 13.62 -9.16 -17.21
CA LEU A 20 14.29 -7.95 -17.64
C LEU A 20 13.57 -6.65 -17.24
N ARG A 21 12.22 -6.64 -17.18
CA ARG A 21 11.45 -5.41 -16.90
C ARG A 21 11.52 -4.98 -15.43
N LEU A 22 11.66 -5.95 -14.52
CA LEU A 22 11.71 -5.68 -13.08
C LEU A 22 13.04 -5.10 -12.61
N SER A 23 14.10 -5.20 -13.42
CA SER A 23 15.44 -4.64 -13.13
C SER A 23 15.40 -3.17 -12.71
N SER A 24 14.48 -2.40 -13.27
CA SER A 24 14.25 -0.98 -12.95
C SER A 24 13.90 -0.74 -11.48
N LEU A 25 13.32 -1.71 -10.78
CA LEU A 25 12.97 -1.61 -9.35
C LEU A 25 14.21 -1.48 -8.44
N SER A 26 15.34 -2.02 -8.87
CA SER A 26 16.62 -2.01 -8.12
C SER A 26 17.57 -0.88 -8.50
N LEU A 27 17.23 -0.06 -9.49
CA LEU A 27 18.10 1.05 -9.87
C LEU A 27 18.32 2.00 -8.67
N PRO A 28 19.49 2.64 -8.55
CA PRO A 28 19.71 3.66 -7.53
C PRO A 28 18.61 4.73 -7.55
N VAL A 29 18.19 5.18 -6.37
CA VAL A 29 17.15 6.21 -6.29
C VAL A 29 17.71 7.54 -6.75
N THR A 30 17.01 8.17 -7.69
CA THR A 30 17.41 9.46 -8.25
C THR A 30 16.82 10.62 -7.44
N ASP A 31 17.50 11.77 -7.47
CA ASP A 31 16.99 13.00 -6.85
C ASP A 31 15.62 13.42 -7.42
N MET A 32 15.38 13.14 -8.70
CA MET A 32 14.11 13.40 -9.38
C MET A 32 12.97 12.54 -8.81
N GLU A 33 13.23 11.27 -8.48
CA GLU A 33 12.25 10.42 -7.80
C GLU A 33 11.91 10.94 -6.41
N ILE A 34 12.92 11.41 -5.66
CA ILE A 34 12.74 11.95 -4.30
C ILE A 34 11.91 13.22 -4.33
N ILE A 35 12.28 14.19 -5.17
CA ILE A 35 11.55 15.45 -5.33
C ILE A 35 10.14 15.18 -5.86
N GLY A 36 10.02 14.29 -6.85
CA GLY A 36 8.74 13.86 -7.42
C GLY A 36 7.83 13.24 -6.36
N ALA A 37 8.36 12.37 -5.50
CA ALA A 37 7.63 11.77 -4.40
C ALA A 37 7.14 12.82 -3.40
N LEU A 38 8.01 13.76 -2.98
CA LEU A 38 7.63 14.87 -2.11
C LEU A 38 6.52 15.73 -2.72
N LYS A 39 6.61 16.07 -4.02
CA LYS A 39 5.60 16.86 -4.75
C LYS A 39 4.25 16.14 -4.87
N CYS A 40 4.23 14.81 -4.86
CA CYS A 40 2.99 14.04 -4.86
C CYS A 40 2.27 13.99 -3.50
N LEU A 41 2.94 14.32 -2.39
CA LEU A 41 2.28 14.38 -1.09
C LEU A 41 1.28 15.54 -1.02
N LYS A 42 0.27 15.47 -0.16
CA LYS A 42 -0.63 16.62 0.06
C LYS A 42 0.03 17.58 1.06
N PRO A 43 0.20 18.88 0.76
CA PRO A 43 1.07 19.77 1.52
C PRO A 43 0.65 19.97 2.99
N ARG A 44 -0.67 20.05 3.25
CA ARG A 44 -1.26 20.34 4.57
C ARG A 44 -1.93 19.14 5.23
N LYS A 45 -1.60 17.90 4.83
CA LYS A 45 -2.07 16.71 5.56
C LYS A 45 -1.38 16.63 6.92
N ALA A 46 -2.07 16.03 7.89
CA ALA A 46 -1.56 15.86 9.25
C ALA A 46 -0.15 15.21 9.24
N PRO A 47 0.79 15.75 10.02
CA PRO A 47 2.16 15.29 10.06
C PRO A 47 2.27 14.00 10.88
N GLY A 48 3.46 13.40 10.89
CA GLY A 48 3.76 12.31 11.81
C GLY A 48 4.09 12.83 13.21
N PRO A 49 4.63 11.97 14.07
CA PRO A 49 5.12 12.38 15.39
C PRO A 49 6.20 13.47 15.37
N ASP A 50 6.89 13.70 14.24
CA ASP A 50 7.83 14.80 14.07
C ASP A 50 7.18 16.20 13.96
N GLY A 51 5.86 16.26 13.75
CA GLY A 51 5.14 17.52 13.55
C GLY A 51 5.41 18.21 12.20
N LEU A 52 6.20 17.61 11.31
CA LEU A 52 6.63 18.24 10.06
C LEU A 52 5.72 17.86 8.88
N HIS A 53 4.97 18.86 8.41
CA HIS A 53 4.12 18.74 7.24
C HIS A 53 4.91 18.69 5.93
N ALA A 54 4.34 18.13 4.86
CA ALA A 54 4.96 18.12 3.53
C ALA A 54 5.26 19.52 2.98
N ILE A 55 4.48 20.55 3.36
CA ILE A 55 4.75 21.94 2.97
C ILE A 55 6.06 22.48 3.55
N PHE A 56 6.46 22.04 4.74
CA PHE A 56 7.73 22.45 5.35
C PHE A 56 8.91 22.05 4.46
N PHE A 57 8.96 20.77 4.07
CA PHE A 57 10.01 20.25 3.19
C PHE A 57 10.02 20.91 1.81
N ARG A 58 8.85 21.29 1.27
CA ARG A 58 8.78 22.01 0.00
C ARG A 58 9.29 23.43 0.10
N LYS A 59 8.91 24.13 1.16
CA LYS A 59 9.26 25.55 1.35
C LYS A 59 10.74 25.73 1.69
N TYR A 60 11.30 24.83 2.49
CA TYR A 60 12.68 24.91 2.96
C TYR A 60 13.57 23.86 2.29
N TRP A 61 13.25 23.45 1.06
CA TRP A 61 13.96 22.38 0.36
C TRP A 61 15.44 22.68 0.16
N ASP A 62 15.80 23.95 -0.05
CA ASP A 62 17.20 24.37 -0.21
C ASP A 62 18.02 24.13 1.07
N ILE A 63 17.36 24.08 2.23
CA ILE A 63 17.99 23.85 3.53
C ILE A 63 18.00 22.35 3.87
N VAL A 64 16.86 21.66 3.73
CA VAL A 64 16.71 20.27 4.20
C VAL A 64 16.88 19.20 3.12
N GLY A 65 16.92 19.61 1.84
CA GLY A 65 16.85 18.72 0.70
C GLY A 65 18.06 17.78 0.60
N SER A 66 19.26 18.26 0.88
CA SER A 66 20.48 17.43 0.90
C SER A 66 20.38 16.31 1.93
N SER A 67 19.95 16.63 3.16
CA SER A 67 19.74 15.66 4.24
C SER A 67 18.68 14.63 3.89
N ILE A 68 17.56 15.05 3.29
CA ILE A 68 16.49 14.12 2.88
C ILE A 68 16.96 13.22 1.73
N LYS A 69 17.71 13.75 0.76
CA LYS A 69 18.28 12.95 -0.33
C LYS A 69 19.24 11.89 0.20
N GLY A 70 20.19 12.30 1.05
CA GLY A 70 21.15 11.38 1.67
C GLY A 70 20.45 10.31 2.50
N PHE A 71 19.46 10.71 3.31
CA PHE A 71 18.64 9.79 4.09
C PHE A 71 17.94 8.76 3.21
N VAL A 72 17.19 9.18 2.18
CA VAL A 72 16.47 8.26 1.31
C VAL A 72 17.44 7.34 0.57
N ARG A 73 18.51 7.89 -0.02
CA ARG A 73 19.49 7.11 -0.77
C ARG A 73 20.16 6.03 0.09
N ASN A 74 20.57 6.38 1.30
CA ASN A 74 21.16 5.43 2.25
C ASN A 74 20.25 4.23 2.52
N ILE A 75 18.94 4.45 2.69
CA ILE A 75 17.97 3.36 2.90
C ILE A 75 17.92 2.43 1.68
N PHE A 76 17.92 2.98 0.46
CA PHE A 76 17.88 2.17 -0.75
C PHE A 76 19.22 1.48 -1.06
N GLU A 77 20.34 1.96 -0.55
CA GLU A 77 21.68 1.38 -0.77
C GLU A 77 22.10 0.31 0.25
N GLY A 78 21.20 -0.08 1.16
CA GLY A 78 21.49 -1.13 2.15
C GLY A 78 21.39 -0.65 3.60
N GLY A 79 21.25 0.66 3.82
CA GLY A 79 21.12 1.26 5.14
C GLY A 79 19.84 0.84 5.88
N SER A 80 19.86 1.09 7.18
CA SER A 80 18.76 0.84 8.10
C SER A 80 17.94 2.10 8.37
N LEU A 81 16.64 1.95 8.66
CA LEU A 81 15.81 3.08 9.12
C LEU A 81 16.33 3.59 10.47
N PRO A 82 16.68 4.88 10.60
CA PRO A 82 17.09 5.45 11.86
C PRO A 82 15.92 5.46 12.83
N LYS A 83 16.24 5.33 14.11
CA LYS A 83 15.25 5.30 15.19
C LYS A 83 14.40 6.57 15.14
N GLY A 84 13.08 6.40 15.09
CA GLY A 84 12.13 7.52 15.02
C GLY A 84 11.62 7.85 13.62
N ALA A 85 12.34 7.45 12.55
CA ALA A 85 11.94 7.82 11.19
C ALA A 85 10.57 7.28 10.78
N ASN A 86 10.27 6.03 11.16
CA ASN A 86 9.01 5.35 10.87
C ASN A 86 8.06 5.30 12.08
N TYR A 87 8.26 6.17 13.08
CA TYR A 87 7.28 6.28 14.16
C TYR A 87 5.96 6.79 13.57
N THR A 88 4.88 6.13 13.96
CA THR A 88 3.55 6.38 13.41
C THR A 88 2.58 6.65 14.55
N LEU A 89 1.84 7.76 14.47
CA LEU A 89 0.73 8.02 15.38
C LEU A 89 -0.55 7.45 14.78
N ILE A 90 -1.29 6.65 15.54
CA ILE A 90 -2.61 6.17 15.16
C ILE A 90 -3.63 7.17 15.71
N SER A 91 -4.24 7.94 14.82
CA SER A 91 -5.36 8.83 15.16
C SER A 91 -6.67 8.08 14.95
N LEU A 92 -7.58 8.14 15.92
CA LEU A 92 -8.90 7.53 15.81
C LEU A 92 -9.90 8.55 15.28
N ILE A 93 -10.50 8.29 14.11
CA ILE A 93 -11.56 9.15 13.53
C ILE A 93 -12.92 8.47 13.74
N PRO A 94 -13.92 9.13 14.36
CA PRO A 94 -15.26 8.60 14.48
C PRO A 94 -15.89 8.25 13.12
N LYS A 95 -16.50 7.06 12.99
CA LYS A 95 -17.31 6.68 11.82
C LYS A 95 -18.76 7.15 11.93
N CYS A 96 -19.24 7.38 13.14
CA CYS A 96 -20.60 7.80 13.45
C CYS A 96 -20.59 8.93 14.49
N PRO A 97 -21.70 9.69 14.62
CA PRO A 97 -21.92 10.56 15.77
C PRO A 97 -21.85 9.76 17.07
N CYS A 98 -21.27 10.35 18.13
CA CYS A 98 -21.18 9.77 19.48
C CYS A 98 -20.68 8.30 19.51
N PRO A 99 -19.43 8.01 19.11
CA PRO A 99 -18.90 6.65 19.17
C PRO A 99 -18.68 6.21 20.62
N GLU A 100 -19.24 5.06 21.00
CA GLU A 100 -19.15 4.46 22.33
C GLU A 100 -18.11 3.32 22.40
N ILE A 101 -17.85 2.66 21.28
CA ILE A 101 -16.96 1.50 21.20
C ILE A 101 -15.84 1.69 20.16
N ILE A 102 -14.68 1.05 20.39
CA ILE A 102 -13.48 1.26 19.55
C ILE A 102 -13.68 0.86 18.07
N SER A 103 -14.58 -0.09 17.77
CA SER A 103 -14.89 -0.53 16.41
C SER A 103 -15.60 0.55 15.58
N GLN A 104 -16.24 1.53 16.24
CA GLN A 104 -16.86 2.70 15.62
C GLN A 104 -15.84 3.78 15.24
N PHE A 105 -14.56 3.58 15.56
CA PHE A 105 -13.48 4.44 15.08
C PHE A 105 -12.80 3.82 13.85
N GLN A 106 -12.34 4.69 12.95
CA GLN A 106 -11.42 4.36 11.89
C GLN A 106 -10.01 4.80 12.29
N PRO A 107 -9.07 3.88 12.51
CA PRO A 107 -7.69 4.25 12.76
C PRO A 107 -7.05 4.82 11.49
N ILE A 108 -6.32 5.92 11.64
CA ILE A 108 -5.50 6.52 10.59
C ILE A 108 -4.06 6.62 11.08
N SER A 109 -3.17 6.02 10.30
CA SER A 109 -1.73 6.08 10.52
C SER A 109 -1.14 7.41 10.02
N LEU A 110 -0.62 8.19 10.94
CA LEU A 110 0.09 9.44 10.72
C LEU A 110 1.60 9.18 10.79
N CYS A 111 2.22 8.95 9.64
CA CYS A 111 3.66 8.75 9.54
C CYS A 111 4.41 10.05 9.23
N ASN A 112 5.68 10.12 9.60
CA ASN A 112 6.57 11.23 9.24
C ASN A 112 6.64 11.43 7.72
N THR A 113 6.78 12.69 7.30
CA THR A 113 6.80 13.02 5.87
C THR A 113 8.01 12.40 5.16
N SER A 114 9.19 12.40 5.80
CA SER A 114 10.40 11.78 5.27
C SER A 114 10.20 10.29 4.97
N TYR A 115 9.54 9.55 5.88
CA TYR A 115 9.17 8.15 5.67
C TYR A 115 8.13 7.97 4.56
N LYS A 116 7.15 8.88 4.45
CA LYS A 116 6.17 8.89 3.34
C LYS A 116 6.84 9.07 1.97
N ILE A 117 7.99 9.74 1.89
CA ILE A 117 8.75 9.85 0.62
C ILE A 117 9.26 8.48 0.19
N ILE A 118 9.87 7.71 1.09
CA ILE A 118 10.38 6.35 0.81
C ILE A 118 9.26 5.45 0.29
N THR A 119 8.16 5.35 1.04
CA THR A 119 7.03 4.50 0.66
C THR A 119 6.38 4.96 -0.64
N LYS A 120 6.36 6.28 -0.92
CA LYS A 120 5.86 6.82 -2.18
C LYS A 120 6.73 6.44 -3.37
N ILE A 121 8.05 6.39 -3.21
CA ILE A 121 8.98 5.92 -4.25
C ILE A 121 8.73 4.43 -4.54
N LEU A 122 8.65 3.59 -3.50
CA LEU A 122 8.34 2.16 -3.65
C LEU A 122 7.05 1.94 -4.44
N VAL A 123 5.97 2.64 -4.07
CA VAL A 123 4.68 2.55 -4.77
C VAL A 123 4.79 3.01 -6.22
N ARG A 124 5.53 4.10 -6.49
CA ARG A 124 5.71 4.60 -7.86
C ARG A 124 6.50 3.63 -8.74
N ARG A 125 7.51 2.97 -8.17
CA ARG A 125 8.31 1.96 -8.87
C ARG A 125 7.51 0.69 -9.15
N LEU A 126 6.69 0.24 -8.20
CA LEU A 126 5.87 -0.97 -8.36
C LEU A 126 4.68 -0.77 -9.32
N ARG A 127 4.10 0.43 -9.33
CA ARG A 127 2.84 0.72 -10.03
C ARG A 127 2.79 0.30 -11.51
N PRO A 128 3.82 0.52 -12.35
CA PRO A 128 3.80 0.10 -13.76
C PRO A 128 3.69 -1.42 -13.96
N PHE A 129 3.95 -2.22 -12.93
CA PHE A 129 3.93 -3.68 -12.98
C PHE A 129 2.65 -4.27 -12.36
N LEU A 130 1.80 -3.45 -11.73
CA LEU A 130 0.60 -3.95 -11.07
C LEU A 130 -0.39 -4.58 -12.05
N ASP A 131 -0.45 -4.09 -13.29
CA ASP A 131 -1.34 -4.63 -14.32
C ASP A 131 -0.91 -6.05 -14.75
N ASP A 132 0.37 -6.39 -14.60
CA ASP A 132 0.88 -7.75 -14.85
C ASP A 132 0.62 -8.69 -13.66
N PHE A 133 0.52 -8.15 -12.44
CA PHE A 133 0.33 -8.93 -11.20
C PHE A 133 -1.13 -9.12 -10.82
N ILE A 134 -2.02 -8.26 -11.30
CA ILE A 134 -3.39 -8.17 -10.80
C ILE A 134 -4.37 -8.41 -11.96
N SER A 135 -5.36 -9.27 -11.71
CA SER A 135 -6.43 -9.52 -12.67
C SER A 135 -7.19 -8.24 -13.03
N PRO A 136 -7.56 -8.02 -14.30
CA PRO A 136 -8.33 -6.85 -14.73
C PRO A 136 -9.72 -6.76 -14.08
N ILE A 137 -10.21 -7.84 -13.48
CA ILE A 137 -11.48 -7.89 -12.75
C ILE A 137 -11.33 -7.26 -11.34
N GLN A 138 -10.11 -7.08 -10.85
CA GLN A 138 -9.87 -6.38 -9.59
C GLN A 138 -10.05 -4.88 -9.77
N SER A 139 -11.04 -4.34 -9.08
CA SER A 139 -11.63 -3.03 -9.34
C SER A 139 -11.31 -1.98 -8.27
N ARG A 140 -10.55 -2.36 -7.23
CA ARG A 140 -10.23 -1.49 -6.09
C ARG A 140 -8.72 -1.31 -5.99
N PHE A 141 -8.31 -0.06 -5.74
CA PHE A 141 -6.92 0.38 -5.60
C PHE A 141 -6.06 0.32 -6.87
N ILE A 142 -6.65 0.01 -8.03
CA ILE A 142 -6.02 0.14 -9.34
C ILE A 142 -6.39 1.50 -9.95
N PRO A 143 -5.42 2.27 -10.49
CA PRO A 143 -5.72 3.50 -11.21
C PRO A 143 -6.64 3.27 -12.40
N GLY A 144 -7.67 4.10 -12.55
CA GLY A 144 -8.63 3.98 -13.67
C GLY A 144 -9.91 3.25 -13.29
N CYS A 145 -9.87 2.34 -12.30
CA CYS A 145 -11.05 1.67 -11.78
C CYS A 145 -11.81 2.58 -10.80
N ARG A 146 -13.12 2.72 -11.01
CA ARG A 146 -14.04 3.45 -10.14
C ARG A 146 -14.89 2.48 -9.33
N VAL A 147 -15.37 2.93 -8.18
CA VAL A 147 -16.33 2.15 -7.36
C VAL A 147 -17.59 1.77 -8.16
N ALA A 148 -17.98 2.61 -9.13
CA ALA A 148 -19.11 2.34 -10.02
C ALA A 148 -18.90 1.10 -10.90
N ASP A 149 -17.67 0.78 -11.30
CA ASP A 149 -17.36 -0.36 -12.18
C ASP A 149 -17.73 -1.68 -11.49
N ASN A 150 -17.56 -1.76 -10.16
CA ASN A 150 -18.01 -2.89 -9.35
C ASN A 150 -19.52 -3.08 -9.38
N VAL A 151 -20.27 -1.98 -9.37
CA VAL A 151 -21.73 -2.03 -9.37
C VAL A 151 -22.20 -2.54 -10.73
N VAL A 152 -21.55 -2.12 -11.82
CA VAL A 152 -21.83 -2.62 -13.17
C VAL A 152 -21.53 -4.11 -13.28
N LEU A 153 -20.33 -4.55 -12.87
CA LEU A 153 -19.94 -5.97 -12.87
C LEU A 153 -20.93 -6.84 -12.07
N LEU A 154 -21.34 -6.39 -10.87
CA LEU A 154 -22.31 -7.11 -10.05
C LEU A 154 -23.69 -7.17 -10.74
N LYS A 155 -24.11 -6.09 -11.39
CA LYS A 155 -25.41 -6.03 -12.09
C LYS A 155 -25.41 -6.91 -13.34
N GLU A 156 -24.32 -6.98 -14.09
CA GLU A 156 -24.15 -7.90 -15.22
C GLU A 156 -24.13 -9.36 -14.77
N ALA A 157 -23.42 -9.68 -13.69
CA ALA A 157 -23.44 -11.00 -13.08
C ALA A 157 -24.87 -11.40 -12.64
N HIS A 158 -25.63 -10.46 -12.06
CA HIS A 158 -27.01 -10.70 -11.66
C HIS A 158 -27.99 -10.81 -12.85
N THR A 159 -27.77 -10.06 -13.92
CA THR A 159 -28.64 -10.08 -15.11
C THR A 159 -28.39 -11.33 -15.96
N SER A 160 -27.12 -11.69 -16.16
CA SER A 160 -26.74 -12.96 -16.81
C SER A 160 -27.25 -14.18 -16.04
N HIS A 161 -27.32 -14.09 -14.70
CA HIS A 161 -27.98 -15.08 -13.86
C HIS A 161 -29.48 -15.21 -14.19
N LYS A 162 -30.22 -14.10 -14.24
CA LYS A 162 -31.67 -14.13 -14.54
C LYS A 162 -32.00 -14.72 -15.91
N ASN A 163 -31.11 -14.56 -16.88
CA ASN A 163 -31.34 -14.98 -18.27
C ASN A 163 -30.90 -16.42 -18.56
N LYS A 164 -30.21 -17.11 -17.63
CA LYS A 164 -29.83 -18.52 -17.80
C LYS A 164 -30.99 -19.44 -17.41
N ARG A 165 -31.60 -20.09 -18.40
CA ARG A 165 -32.59 -21.16 -18.22
C ARG A 165 -31.89 -22.53 -18.18
N GLY A 166 -31.66 -23.07 -16.99
CA GLY A 166 -31.08 -24.41 -16.81
C GLY A 166 -31.11 -24.85 -15.33
N GLY A 167 -31.32 -26.14 -15.07
CA GLY A 167 -31.59 -26.71 -13.74
C GLY A 167 -30.43 -26.73 -12.73
N LYS A 168 -29.31 -26.06 -13.01
CA LYS A 168 -28.21 -25.87 -12.04
C LYS A 168 -28.29 -24.45 -11.48
N GLY A 169 -28.69 -24.32 -10.22
CA GLY A 169 -28.72 -23.05 -9.50
C GLY A 169 -27.32 -22.44 -9.43
N ILE A 170 -27.21 -21.12 -9.63
CA ILE A 170 -25.95 -20.38 -9.52
C ILE A 170 -25.94 -19.70 -8.14
N MET A 171 -24.82 -19.81 -7.43
CA MET A 171 -24.62 -19.20 -6.11
C MET A 171 -23.59 -18.06 -6.21
N ILE A 172 -23.94 -16.89 -5.67
CA ILE A 172 -22.98 -15.77 -5.51
C ILE A 172 -22.38 -15.88 -4.11
N LEU A 173 -21.07 -16.04 -4.02
CA LEU A 173 -20.34 -16.07 -2.76
C LEU A 173 -19.69 -14.70 -2.49
N LYS A 174 -20.08 -14.05 -1.40
CA LYS A 174 -19.45 -12.82 -0.91
C LYS A 174 -18.49 -13.18 0.23
N LEU A 175 -17.19 -13.00 -0.02
CA LEU A 175 -16.15 -13.17 0.99
C LEU A 175 -15.68 -11.80 1.45
N ASP A 176 -15.63 -11.58 2.77
CA ASP A 176 -15.06 -10.37 3.38
C ASP A 176 -13.96 -10.77 4.38
N LEU A 177 -12.83 -10.09 4.30
CA LEU A 177 -11.66 -10.39 5.14
C LEU A 177 -11.61 -9.41 6.30
N GLU A 178 -11.85 -9.92 7.51
CA GLU A 178 -11.75 -9.12 8.72
C GLU A 178 -10.30 -8.66 8.94
N LYS A 179 -10.10 -7.34 9.04
CA LYS A 179 -8.78 -6.71 9.34
C LYS A 179 -7.66 -7.22 8.43
N ALA A 180 -7.93 -7.30 7.12
CA ALA A 180 -7.01 -7.87 6.15
C ALA A 180 -5.56 -7.36 6.25
N PHE A 181 -5.34 -6.06 6.50
CA PHE A 181 -3.99 -5.50 6.63
C PHE A 181 -3.28 -5.85 7.95
N ASP A 182 -4.03 -6.03 9.04
CA ASP A 182 -3.46 -6.32 10.36
C ASP A 182 -3.14 -7.81 10.52
N ARG A 183 -3.79 -8.67 9.73
CA ARG A 183 -3.64 -10.14 9.77
C ARG A 183 -2.67 -10.71 8.73
N LEU A 184 -2.03 -9.86 7.92
CA LEU A 184 -1.07 -10.33 6.92
C LEU A 184 0.22 -10.82 7.57
N GLU A 185 0.59 -12.06 7.27
CA GLU A 185 1.83 -12.65 7.77
C GLU A 185 3.06 -12.11 7.01
N ARG A 186 4.15 -11.88 7.73
CA ARG A 186 5.42 -11.42 7.17
C ARG A 186 6.00 -12.38 6.14
N SER A 187 5.99 -13.68 6.44
CA SER A 187 6.51 -14.72 5.55
C SER A 187 5.71 -14.76 4.24
N PHE A 188 4.40 -14.63 4.32
CA PHE A 188 3.50 -14.60 3.16
C PHE A 188 3.85 -13.46 2.20
N ILE A 189 3.97 -12.22 2.69
CA ILE A 189 4.33 -11.07 1.84
C ILE A 189 5.70 -11.27 1.19
N HIS A 190 6.67 -11.76 1.95
CA HIS A 190 8.01 -12.03 1.42
C HIS A 190 7.98 -13.08 0.31
N ASN A 191 7.25 -14.19 0.53
CA ASN A 191 7.13 -15.27 -0.43
C ASN A 191 6.41 -14.82 -1.71
N ILE A 192 5.38 -13.98 -1.60
CA ILE A 192 4.70 -13.39 -2.76
C ILE A 192 5.65 -12.50 -3.56
N PHE A 193 6.45 -11.65 -2.91
CA PHE A 193 7.43 -10.83 -3.63
C PHE A 193 8.51 -11.66 -4.33
N LYS A 194 8.95 -12.76 -3.70
CA LYS A 194 9.87 -13.72 -4.33
C LYS A 194 9.24 -14.44 -5.51
N LEU A 195 7.96 -14.81 -5.40
CA LEU A 195 7.20 -15.47 -6.45
C LEU A 195 7.08 -14.56 -7.70
N PHE A 196 6.82 -13.28 -7.49
CA PHE A 196 6.83 -12.26 -8.55
C PHE A 196 8.24 -11.85 -9.01
N GLN A 197 9.28 -12.54 -8.54
CA GLN A 197 10.67 -12.30 -8.92
C GLN A 197 11.12 -10.84 -8.71
N LEU A 198 10.57 -10.17 -7.69
CA LEU A 198 11.03 -8.83 -7.31
C LEU A 198 12.46 -8.91 -6.78
N LEU A 199 13.27 -7.91 -7.08
CA LEU A 199 14.66 -7.92 -6.68
C LEU A 199 14.84 -7.73 -5.17
N ASP A 200 15.86 -8.37 -4.61
CA ASP A 200 16.10 -8.46 -3.16
C ASP A 200 16.16 -7.12 -2.45
N ASN A 201 16.80 -6.13 -3.08
CA ASN A 201 16.90 -4.81 -2.48
C ASN A 201 15.52 -4.13 -2.36
N PHE A 202 14.66 -4.26 -3.37
CA PHE A 202 13.29 -3.74 -3.33
C PHE A 202 12.46 -4.45 -2.24
N ILE A 203 12.58 -5.77 -2.16
CA ILE A 203 11.94 -6.58 -1.11
C ILE A 203 12.42 -6.11 0.26
N ARG A 204 13.74 -5.98 0.45
CA ARG A 204 14.35 -5.55 1.71
C ARG A 204 13.80 -4.20 2.18
N VAL A 205 13.81 -3.19 1.32
CA VAL A 205 13.32 -1.84 1.69
C VAL A 205 11.82 -1.87 2.00
N THR A 206 11.03 -2.63 1.23
CA THR A 206 9.59 -2.78 1.47
C THR A 206 9.29 -3.47 2.79
N MET A 207 9.95 -4.60 3.06
CA MET A 207 9.83 -5.35 4.30
C MET A 207 10.29 -4.53 5.51
N LEU A 208 11.37 -3.76 5.35
CA LEU A 208 11.85 -2.82 6.35
C LEU A 208 10.76 -1.79 6.68
N CYS A 209 10.12 -1.19 5.67
CA CYS A 209 9.03 -0.23 5.89
C CYS A 209 7.83 -0.85 6.63
N ILE A 210 7.35 -2.01 6.19
CA ILE A 210 6.13 -2.62 6.73
C ILE A 210 6.34 -3.07 8.18
N PHE A 211 7.43 -3.78 8.48
CA PHE A 211 7.55 -4.54 9.73
C PHE A 211 8.39 -3.87 10.81
N SER A 212 9.14 -2.81 10.52
CA SER A 212 9.93 -2.10 11.55
C SER A 212 9.18 -0.93 12.20
N THR A 213 7.93 -0.68 11.77
CA THR A 213 7.13 0.47 12.21
C THR A 213 6.79 0.38 13.70
N ARG A 214 6.99 1.48 14.44
CA ARG A 214 6.51 1.61 15.82
C ARG A 214 5.31 2.54 15.88
N THR A 215 4.23 2.06 16.46
CA THR A 215 2.96 2.79 16.55
C THR A 215 2.68 3.28 17.95
N ARG A 216 2.13 4.49 18.07
CA ARG A 216 1.54 5.01 19.31
C ARG A 216 0.11 5.48 19.02
N VAL A 217 -0.82 5.24 19.93
CA VAL A 217 -2.20 5.72 19.77
C VAL A 217 -2.28 7.16 20.26
N LEU A 218 -2.81 8.04 19.41
CA LEU A 218 -3.08 9.43 19.75
C LEU A 218 -4.55 9.55 20.15
N PHE A 219 -4.80 9.74 21.43
CA PHE A 219 -6.12 10.02 21.95
C PHE A 219 -6.29 11.54 22.11
N GLN A 220 -6.95 12.18 21.15
CA GLN A 220 -7.33 13.59 21.27
C GLN A 220 -8.69 13.67 21.97
N TRP A 221 -8.68 13.84 23.29
CA TRP A 221 -9.88 14.19 24.03
C TRP A 221 -10.20 15.66 23.77
N ARG A 222 -11.36 15.94 23.20
CA ARG A 222 -11.95 17.29 23.16
C ARG A 222 -13.26 17.24 23.94
N PRO A 223 -13.39 17.97 25.06
CA PRO A 223 -14.69 18.17 25.67
C PRO A 223 -15.54 19.01 24.71
N THR A 224 -16.74 18.51 24.40
CA THR A 224 -17.82 19.29 23.80
C THR A 224 -18.34 20.33 24.78
#